data_AF-A0A2S5LCD7-F1
#
_entry.id   AF-A0A2S5LCD7-F1
#
_cell.length_a   1.000
_cell.length_b   1.000
_cell.length_c   1.000
_cell.angle_alpha   90.00
_cell.angle_beta   90.00
_cell.angle_gamma   90.00
#
_symmetry.space_group_name_H-M   'P 1'
#
loop_
_entity.id
_entity.type
_entity.pdbx_description
1 polymer ?
#
loop_
_entity_poly.entity_id
_entity_poly.type
_entity_poly.pdbx_seq_one_letter_code
_entity_poly.pdbx_strand_id
1 'polypeptide(L)' 'QGVQKLMSTGEACAKAVHAGADLILIGNNMKDEQDQAAEFARRLLSACAQDASMRAHAEASIKRVRKLKFG' A
#
# COMPACT_ATOMS: atom_id res chain seq x y z
N GLN A 1 -10.42 7.91 12.32
CA GLN A 1 -11.72 7.99 11.61
C GLN A 1 -11.84 9.13 10.58
N GLY A 2 -10.77 9.85 10.22
CA GLY A 2 -10.87 11.01 9.29
C GLY A 2 -10.91 10.65 7.80
N VAL A 3 -10.04 9.73 7.34
CA VAL A 3 -9.87 9.45 5.90
C VAL A 3 -10.98 8.58 5.31
N GLN A 4 -11.51 7.61 6.07
CA GLN A 4 -12.62 6.74 5.64
C GLN A 4 -13.95 7.48 5.38
N LYS A 5 -14.10 8.71 5.89
CA LYS A 5 -15.28 9.55 5.61
C LYS A 5 -15.18 10.32 4.29
N LEU A 6 -13.99 10.37 3.68
CA LEU A 6 -13.68 11.20 2.50
C LEU A 6 -13.40 10.37 1.24
N MET A 7 -12.98 9.12 1.41
CA MET A 7 -12.70 8.19 0.31
C MET A 7 -12.66 6.76 0.83
N SER A 8 -12.80 5.78 -0.06
CA SER A 8 -12.65 4.38 0.30
C SER A 8 -11.24 4.08 0.82
N THR A 9 -11.08 3.03 1.64
CA THR A 9 -9.75 2.60 2.10
C THR A 9 -8.82 2.33 0.92
N GLY A 10 -9.32 1.73 -0.17
CA GLY A 10 -8.54 1.46 -1.38
C GLY A 10 -8.01 2.72 -2.06
N GLU A 11 -8.82 3.77 -2.18
CA GLU A 11 -8.39 5.05 -2.74
C GLU A 11 -7.37 5.77 -1.86
N ALA A 12 -7.57 5.72 -0.54
CA ALA A 12 -6.60 6.26 0.41
C ALA A 12 -5.24 5.56 0.30
N CYS A 13 -5.25 4.23 0.16
CA CYS A 13 -4.03 3.43 0.01
C CYS A 13 -3.30 3.77 -1.29
N ALA A 14 -4.02 3.85 -2.41
CA ALA A 14 -3.43 4.18 -3.71
C ALA A 14 -2.77 5.58 -3.69
N LYS A 15 -3.44 6.58 -3.10
CA LYS A 15 -2.88 7.92 -2.93
C LYS A 15 -1.66 7.94 -2.01
N ALA A 16 -1.69 7.16 -0.92
CA ALA A 16 -0.54 7.06 -0.01
C ALA A 16 0.69 6.49 -0.71
N VAL A 17 0.53 5.43 -1.52
CA VAL A 17 1.64 4.88 -2.32
C VAL A 17 2.16 5.91 -3.32
N HIS A 18 1.27 6.59 -4.05
CA HIS A 18 1.68 7.65 -4.98
C HIS A 18 2.42 8.79 -4.30
N ALA A 19 2.09 9.10 -3.05
CA ALA A 19 2.78 10.10 -2.24
C ALA A 19 4.12 9.60 -1.66
N GLY A 20 4.51 8.34 -1.93
CA GLY A 20 5.77 7.76 -1.48
C GLY A 20 5.70 7.08 -0.12
N ALA A 21 4.51 6.73 0.37
CA ALA A 21 4.38 6.01 1.64
C ALA A 21 4.99 4.60 1.52
N ASP A 22 5.90 4.29 2.45
CA ASP A 22 6.55 2.98 2.54
C ASP A 22 5.75 1.96 3.38
N LEU A 23 4.82 2.45 4.20
CA LEU A 23 3.98 1.64 5.06
C LEU A 23 2.59 2.25 5.16
N ILE A 24 1.58 1.42 4.97
CA ILE A 24 0.17 1.79 5.17
C ILE A 24 -0.36 0.98 6.33
N LEU A 25 -0.84 1.68 7.37
CA LEU A 25 -1.50 1.08 8.53
C LEU A 25 -3.00 1.23 8.35
N ILE A 26 -3.69 0.10 8.16
CA ILE A 26 -5.16 0.03 8.17
C ILE A 26 -5.54 -0.49 9.55
N GLY A 27 -6.40 0.24 10.26
CA GLY A 27 -6.85 -0.15 11.60
C GLY A 27 -8.36 0.00 11.78
N ASN A 28 -8.87 -0.71 12.79
CA ASN A 28 -10.23 -0.74 13.35
C ASN A 28 -11.28 -1.71 12.76
N ASN A 29 -10.92 -2.74 11.98
CA ASN A 29 -11.76 -3.94 11.79
C ASN A 29 -10.95 -5.13 11.18
N MET A 30 -10.48 -6.08 12.00
CA MET A 30 -9.51 -7.13 11.58
C MET A 30 -9.92 -7.98 10.37
N LYS A 31 -11.22 -8.25 10.18
CA LYS A 31 -11.69 -9.10 9.08
C LYS A 31 -11.67 -8.34 7.74
N ASP A 32 -12.19 -7.12 7.74
CA ASP A 32 -12.17 -6.23 6.57
C ASP A 32 -10.73 -5.81 6.22
N GLU A 33 -9.84 -5.70 7.22
CA GLU A 33 -8.42 -5.36 7.05
C GLU A 33 -7.66 -6.43 6.23
N GLN A 34 -7.91 -7.72 6.47
CA GLN A 34 -7.23 -8.79 5.73
C GLN A 34 -7.69 -8.83 4.27
N ASP A 35 -8.99 -8.70 4.04
CA ASP A 35 -9.54 -8.68 2.68
C ASP A 35 -9.09 -7.43 1.91
N GLN A 36 -9.08 -6.25 2.55
CA GLN A 36 -8.59 -5.01 1.96
C GLN A 36 -7.08 -5.05 1.70
N ALA A 37 -6.29 -5.63 2.61
CA ALA A 37 -4.85 -5.80 2.41
C ALA A 37 -4.56 -6.75 1.24
N ALA A 38 -5.30 -7.86 1.14
CA ALA A 38 -5.19 -8.80 0.03
C ALA A 38 -5.60 -8.17 -1.30
N GLU A 39 -6.69 -7.39 -1.32
CA GLU A 39 -7.13 -6.65 -2.50
C GLU A 39 -6.10 -5.60 -2.92
N PHE A 40 -5.57 -4.83 -1.97
CA PHE A 40 -4.53 -3.84 -2.23
C PHE A 40 -3.27 -4.50 -2.80
N ALA A 41 -2.83 -5.63 -2.23
CA ALA A 41 -1.68 -6.39 -2.74
C ALA A 41 -1.91 -6.85 -4.19
N ARG A 42 -3.12 -7.33 -4.53
CA ARG A 42 -3.49 -7.69 -5.91
C ARG A 42 -3.44 -6.48 -6.85
N ARG A 43 -3.95 -5.32 -6.42
CA ARG A 43 -3.94 -4.09 -7.23
C ARG A 43 -2.51 -3.57 -7.45
N LEU A 44 -1.67 -3.59 -6.42
CA LEU A 44 -0.27 -3.22 -6.52
C LEU A 44 0.49 -4.16 -7.48
N LEU A 45 0.26 -5.47 -7.40
CA LEU A 45 0.86 -6.44 -8.32
C LEU A 45 0.48 -6.15 -9.77
N SER A 46 -0.80 -5.89 -10.03
CA SER A 46 -1.29 -5.53 -11.36
C SER A 46 -0.67 -4.22 -11.87
N ALA A 47 -0.58 -3.20 -11.01
CA ALA A 47 0.06 -1.93 -11.36
C ALA A 47 1.54 -2.09 -11.70
N CYS A 48 2.30 -2.88 -10.91
CA CYS A 48 3.71 -3.17 -11.19
C CYS A 48 3.92 -3.96 -12.49
N ALA A 49 2.93 -4.74 -12.93
CA ALA A 49 3.00 -5.47 -14.20
C ALA A 49 2.80 -4.54 -15.42
N GLN A 50 2.09 -3.43 -15.24
CA GLN A 50 1.72 -2.51 -16.31
C GLN A 50 2.58 -1.24 -16.35
N ASP A 51 3.18 -0.86 -15.22
CA ASP A 51 3.98 0.36 -15.07
C ASP A 51 5.34 0.07 -14.40
N ALA A 52 6.41 0.25 -15.19
CA ALA A 52 7.78 0.04 -14.75
C ALA A 52 8.23 1.02 -13.65
N SER A 53 7.70 2.24 -13.63
CA SER A 53 7.97 3.23 -12.58
C SER A 53 7.36 2.78 -11.25
N MET A 54 6.12 2.29 -11.27
CA MET A 54 5.47 1.72 -10.09
C MET A 54 6.23 0.51 -9.55
N ARG A 55 6.70 -0.35 -10.44
CA ARG A 55 7.56 -1.48 -10.05
C ARG A 55 8.84 -1.03 -9.36
N ALA A 56 9.56 -0.06 -9.93
CA ALA A 56 10.78 0.46 -9.34
C ALA A 56 10.55 1.09 -7.96
N HIS A 57 9.44 1.83 -7.79
CA HIS A 57 9.06 2.39 -6.49
C HIS A 57 8.77 1.31 -5.45
N ALA A 58 8.01 0.27 -5.83
CA ALA A 58 7.69 -0.85 -4.94
C ALA A 58 8.97 -1.59 -4.50
N GLU A 59 9.88 -1.88 -5.42
CA GLU A 59 11.16 -2.54 -5.13
C GLU A 59 12.03 -1.69 -4.19
N ALA A 60 12.13 -0.38 -4.43
CA ALA A 60 12.88 0.54 -3.57
C ALA A 60 12.27 0.62 -2.16
N SER A 61 10.94 0.64 -2.06
CA SER A 61 10.22 0.65 -0.79
C SER A 61 10.44 -0.64 0.00
N ILE A 62 10.34 -1.81 -0.65
CA ILE A 62 10.66 -3.11 -0.04
C ILE A 62 12.10 -3.13 0.49
N LYS A 63 13.05 -2.59 -0.28
CA LYS A 63 14.46 -2.50 0.15
C LYS A 63 14.62 -1.64 1.40
N ARG A 64 13.96 -0.48 1.48
CA ARG A 64 13.97 0.39 2.68
C ARG A 64 13.36 -0.30 3.90
N VAL A 65 12.23 -0.98 3.74
CA VAL A 65 11.59 -1.73 4.84
C VAL A 65 12.46 -2.89 5.32
N ARG A 66 13.10 -3.62 4.40
CA ARG A 66 14.06 -4.67 4.75
C ARG A 66 15.25 -4.09 5.51
N LYS A 67 15.79 -2.98 5.05
CA LYS A 67 16.87 -2.25 5.76
C LYS A 67 16.42 -1.90 7.18
N LEU A 68 15.26 -1.26 7.36
CA LEU A 68 14.76 -0.90 8.69
C LEU A 68 14.60 -2.10 9.64
N LYS A 69 14.17 -3.25 9.13
CA LYS A 69 13.94 -4.46 9.95
C LYS A 69 15.22 -5.24 10.27
N PHE A 70 16.25 -5.13 9.45
CA PHE A 70 17.44 -5.99 9.52
C PHE A 70 18.78 -5.23 9.58
N GLY A 71 18.79 -3.89 9.50
CA GLY A 71 19.98 -3.01 9.56
C GLY A 71 19.96 -1.84 8.58
#